data_AF-A0A7K3YB84-F1
#
_entry.id   AF-A0A7K3YB84-F1
#
_cell.length_a   1.000
_cell.length_b   1.000
_cell.length_c   1.000
_cell.angle_alpha   90.00
_cell.angle_beta   90.00
_cell.angle_gamma   90.00
#
_symmetry.space_group_name_H-M   'P 1'
#
loop_
_entity.id
_entity.type
_entity.pdbx_description
1 polymer ?
#
loop_
_entity_poly.entity_id
_entity_poly.type
_entity_poly.pdbx_seq_one_letter_code
_entity_poly.pdbx_strand_id
1 'polypeptide(L)' 'FWDGKMARYSAMINGCTQAAITGIDRVDPACFGVKDYDRLTTKAKEFVARAEKDIGKPVTLISTGPEMTQIIDLRGEL' A
#
# COMPACT_ATOMS: atom_id res chain seq x y z
N PHE A 1 -9.92 -10.31 -3.82
CA PHE A 1 -9.46 -10.27 -2.41
C PHE A 1 -7.94 -10.43 -2.38
N TRP A 2 -7.27 -9.94 -1.34
CA TRP A 2 -5.80 -9.97 -1.21
C TRP A 2 -5.27 -11.40 -1.03
N ASP A 3 -4.22 -11.77 -1.77
CA ASP A 3 -3.50 -13.04 -1.63
C ASP A 3 -2.06 -12.79 -1.16
N GLY A 4 -1.84 -12.90 0.16
CA GLY A 4 -0.54 -12.69 0.77
C GLY A 4 0.51 -13.74 0.39
N LYS A 5 0.10 -14.98 0.06
CA LYS A 5 1.05 -16.05 -0.33
C LYS A 5 1.63 -15.76 -1.69
N MET A 6 0.79 -15.36 -2.64
CA MET A 6 1.23 -14.95 -3.97
C MET A 6 2.10 -13.68 -3.89
N ALA A 7 1.69 -12.69 -3.09
CA ALA A 7 2.45 -11.45 -2.90
C ALA A 7 3.87 -11.74 -2.38
N ARG A 8 3.99 -12.59 -1.35
CA ARG A 8 5.29 -13.03 -0.80
C ARG A 8 6.16 -13.72 -1.84
N TYR A 9 5.59 -14.66 -2.59
CA TYR A 9 6.33 -15.40 -3.62
C TYR A 9 6.84 -14.47 -4.72
N SER A 10 5.98 -13.57 -5.22
CA SER A 10 6.34 -12.57 -6.21
C SER A 10 7.46 -11.65 -5.71
N ALA A 11 7.35 -11.14 -4.47
CA ALA A 11 8.35 -10.28 -3.87
C ALA A 11 9.72 -10.97 -3.74
N MET A 12 9.72 -12.25 -3.34
CA MET A 12 10.93 -13.06 -3.22
C MET A 12 11.62 -13.25 -4.58
N ILE A 13 10.88 -13.64 -5.63
CA ILE A 13 11.44 -13.91 -6.95
C ILE A 13 11.99 -12.63 -7.62
N ASN A 14 11.31 -11.50 -7.44
CA ASN A 14 11.72 -10.23 -8.04
C ASN A 14 12.83 -9.50 -7.25
N GLY A 15 13.26 -10.03 -6.09
CA GLY A 15 14.20 -9.31 -5.23
C GLY A 15 13.64 -7.96 -4.77
N CYS A 16 12.34 -7.91 -4.45
CA CYS A 16 11.64 -6.68 -4.09
C CYS A 16 12.37 -5.92 -2.97
N THR A 17 12.60 -4.62 -3.18
CA THR A 17 13.17 -3.70 -2.18
C THR A 17 12.08 -2.88 -1.52
N GLN A 18 11.08 -2.46 -2.30
CA GLN A 18 9.93 -1.66 -1.90
C GLN A 18 8.68 -2.12 -2.67
N ALA A 19 7.52 -1.99 -2.06
CA ALA A 19 6.22 -2.31 -2.66
C ALA A 19 5.36 -1.06 -2.88
N ALA A 20 4.44 -1.17 -3.83
CA ALA A 20 3.39 -0.20 -4.07
C ALA A 20 2.02 -0.87 -3.95
N ILE A 21 1.08 -0.22 -3.25
CA ILE A 21 -0.31 -0.66 -3.14
C ILE A 21 -1.18 0.30 -3.96
N THR A 22 -2.06 -0.25 -4.79
CA THR A 22 -3.02 0.54 -5.58
C THR A 22 -4.44 0.22 -5.15
N GLY A 23 -5.32 1.22 -5.27
CA GLY A 23 -6.74 1.04 -4.98
C GLY A 23 -7.05 0.90 -3.50
N ILE A 24 -6.34 1.60 -2.60
CA ILE A 24 -6.62 1.55 -1.16
C ILE A 24 -8.03 2.09 -0.82
N ASP A 25 -8.56 2.98 -1.66
CA ASP A 25 -9.94 3.46 -1.65
C ASP A 25 -10.98 2.32 -1.83
N ARG A 26 -10.58 1.17 -2.41
CA ARG A 26 -11.44 -0.03 -2.48
C ARG A 26 -11.44 -0.84 -1.19
N VAL A 27 -10.41 -0.70 -0.35
CA VAL A 27 -10.41 -1.27 1.00
C VAL A 27 -11.33 -0.43 1.89
N ASP A 28 -11.26 0.89 1.75
CA ASP A 28 -12.12 1.84 2.43
C ASP A 28 -12.39 3.07 1.56
N PRO A 29 -13.64 3.31 1.11
CA PRO A 29 -13.99 4.46 0.27
C PRO A 29 -13.63 5.81 0.89
N ALA A 30 -13.52 5.90 2.23
CA ALA A 30 -13.11 7.12 2.92
C ALA A 30 -11.65 7.53 2.61
N CYS A 31 -10.84 6.63 2.05
CA CYS A 31 -9.46 6.91 1.66
C CYS A 31 -9.33 7.50 0.25
N PHE A 32 -10.43 7.70 -0.48
CA PHE A 32 -10.38 8.26 -1.84
C PHE A 32 -9.74 9.65 -1.86
N GLY A 33 -8.67 9.77 -2.65
CA GLY A 33 -7.94 11.02 -2.84
C GLY A 33 -7.14 11.53 -1.64
N VAL A 34 -6.97 10.71 -0.60
CA VAL A 34 -6.08 11.02 0.53
C VAL A 34 -4.62 11.12 0.03
N LYS A 35 -3.88 12.11 0.52
CA LYS A 35 -2.48 12.36 0.13
C LYS A 35 -1.48 12.22 1.27
N ASP A 36 -1.97 12.07 2.50
CA ASP A 36 -1.16 11.95 3.70
C ASP A 36 -1.48 10.61 4.38
N TYR A 37 -0.44 9.86 4.76
CA TYR A 37 -0.63 8.55 5.38
C TYR A 37 -1.43 8.62 6.68
N ASP A 38 -1.22 9.67 7.48
CA ASP A 38 -1.91 9.84 8.76
C ASP A 38 -3.43 9.97 8.63
N ARG A 39 -3.90 10.43 7.47
CA ARG A 39 -5.31 10.62 7.15
C ARG A 39 -6.00 9.35 6.64
N LEU A 40 -5.26 8.27 6.40
CA LEU A 40 -5.85 6.97 6.12
C LEU A 40 -6.63 6.46 7.33
N THR A 41 -7.73 5.76 7.06
CA THR A 41 -8.52 5.13 8.13
C THR A 41 -7.72 4.00 8.77
N THR A 42 -8.07 3.65 10.02
CA THR A 42 -7.45 2.52 10.74
C THR A 42 -7.50 1.25 9.91
N LYS A 43 -8.61 0.99 9.22
CA LYS A 43 -8.80 -0.17 8.34
C LYS A 43 -7.81 -0.19 7.18
N ALA A 44 -7.57 0.95 6.53
CA ALA A 44 -6.59 1.05 5.45
C ALA A 44 -5.16 0.87 5.97
N LYS A 45 -4.82 1.47 7.13
CA LYS A 45 -3.51 1.29 7.77
C LYS A 45 -3.25 -0.16 8.17
N GLU A 46 -4.25 -0.85 8.74
CA GLU A 46 -4.18 -2.28 9.05
C GLU A 46 -3.98 -3.15 7.80
N PHE A 47 -4.64 -2.78 6.69
CA PHE A 47 -4.43 -3.46 5.41
C PHE A 47 -2.99 -3.30 4.92
N VAL A 48 -2.45 -2.08 4.94
CA VAL A 48 -1.06 -1.81 4.53
C VAL A 48 -0.09 -2.58 5.41
N ALA A 49 -0.26 -2.54 6.74
CA ALA A 49 0.60 -3.28 7.68
C ALA A 49 0.54 -4.80 7.45
N ARG A 50 -0.63 -5.36 7.13
CA ARG A 50 -0.75 -6.77 6.74
C ARG A 50 -0.03 -7.06 5.43
N ALA A 51 -0.18 -6.19 4.42
CA ALA A 51 0.48 -6.34 3.14
C ALA A 51 2.01 -6.31 3.28
N GLU A 52 2.55 -5.37 4.05
CA GLU A 52 3.98 -5.29 4.37
C GLU A 52 4.49 -6.56 5.05
N LYS A 53 3.74 -7.08 6.02
CA LYS A 53 4.07 -8.34 6.71
C LYS A 53 4.10 -9.53 5.74
N ASP A 54 3.14 -9.61 4.83
CA ASP A 54 3.06 -10.71 3.85
C ASP A 54 4.21 -10.62 2.84
N ILE A 55 4.47 -9.41 2.30
CA ILE A 55 5.52 -9.12 1.32
C ILE A 55 6.92 -9.25 1.94
N GLY A 56 7.07 -8.85 3.20
CA GLY A 56 8.36 -8.77 3.91
C GLY A 56 9.20 -7.55 3.51
N LYS A 57 8.59 -6.52 2.91
CA LYS A 57 9.21 -5.28 2.44
C LYS A 57 8.28 -4.09 2.69
N PRO A 58 8.83 -2.87 2.86
CA PRO A 58 8.02 -1.68 3.11
C PRO A 58 7.17 -1.32 1.90
N VAL A 59 5.94 -0.87 2.16
CA VAL A 59 5.06 -0.25 1.17
C VAL A 59 5.33 1.24 1.18
N THR A 60 5.91 1.74 0.09
CA THR A 60 6.38 3.15 0.03
C THR A 60 5.55 4.03 -0.89
N LEU A 61 4.67 3.43 -1.70
CA LEU A 61 3.77 4.13 -2.59
C LEU A 61 2.36 3.57 -2.40
N ILE A 62 1.39 4.45 -2.17
CA ILE A 62 -0.02 4.06 -2.00
C ILE A 62 -0.89 4.95 -2.88
N SER A 63 -1.51 4.36 -3.91
CA SER A 63 -2.48 5.06 -4.74
C SER A 63 -3.86 5.05 -4.08
N THR A 64 -4.44 6.24 -3.96
CA THR A 64 -5.74 6.54 -3.33
C THR A 64 -6.82 6.91 -4.35
N GLY A 65 -6.52 6.79 -5.65
CA GLY A 65 -7.45 7.04 -6.73
C GLY A 65 -6.78 7.09 -8.10
N PRO A 66 -7.54 7.38 -9.17
CA PRO A 66 -7.06 7.35 -10.55
C PRO A 66 -6.18 8.55 -10.94
N GLU A 67 -6.27 9.68 -10.23
CA GLU A 67 -5.51 10.88 -10.58
C GLU A 67 -4.05 10.78 -10.16
N MET A 68 -3.14 11.37 -10.94
CA MET A 68 -1.69 11.38 -10.65
C MET A 68 -1.34 11.99 -9.29
N THR A 69 -2.19 12.91 -8.79
CA THR A 69 -1.97 13.55 -7.48
C THR A 69 -2.56 12.75 -6.32
N GLN A 70 -3.28 11.66 -6.58
CA GLN A 70 -3.90 10.79 -5.56
C GLN A 70 -2.96 9.64 -5.22
N ILE A 71 -1.81 10.02 -4.68
CA ILE A 71 -0.76 9.12 -4.25
C ILE A 71 -0.15 9.61 -2.95
N ILE A 72 0.13 8.68 -2.05
CA ILE A 72 0.95 8.88 -0.85
C ILE A 72 2.32 8.33 -1.16
N ASP A 73 3.36 9.15 -0.98
CA ASP A 73 4.76 8.81 -1.24
C ASP A 73 5.57 8.87 0.06
N LEU A 74 6.06 7.71 0.51
CA LEU A 74 6.77 7.51 1.78
C LEU A 74 8.27 7.20 1.56
N ARG A 75 8.79 7.33 0.34
CA ARG A 75 10.17 6.93 0.01
C ARG A 75 11.25 7.77 0.71
N GLY A 76 10.92 8.93 1.25
CA GLY A 76 11.83 9.80 1.99
C GLY A 76 11.81 9.63 3.51
N GLU A 77 10.96 8.75 4.04
CA GLU A 77 10.72 8.58 5.49
C GLU A 77 11.33 7.27 6.05
N LEU A 78 12.10 6.53 5.23
CA LEU A 78 12.69 5.21 5.53
C LEU A 78 14.22 5.25 5.65
#